data_AF-A0A644Z714-F1
#
_entry.id   AF-A0A644Z714-F1
#
_cell.length_a   1.000
_cell.length_b   1.000
_cell.length_c   1.000
_cell.angle_alpha   90.00
_cell.angle_beta   90.00
_cell.angle_gamma   90.00
#
_symmetry.space_group_name_H-M   'P 1'
#
loop_
_entity.id
_entity.type
_entity.pdbx_description
1 polymer ?
#
loop_
_entity_poly.entity_id
_entity_poly.type
_entity_poly.pdbx_seq_one_letter_code
_entity_poly.pdbx_strand_id
1 'polypeptide(L)'
;MGKRSFWTDYELDLLKANYLKKTKEGLCELLPNRTWKSIRDMANKLGLKRSNNYKDIPINERYKKVDNSTYKKCKSCRRYLPFNLLYFPKDKTCNDGYRNICKECKGENFAISDNCSWTDEQNETFIREYPYHTNNELIQKFFPDKMLIQLQRKADTLNREKGLSLYKTEEVYKKTCKDRMNGEVREKLSRAKEGMYKGNKNPMYGVKRFGELNPNWKGGRRTEKEIFMASDECKKWRKEVFERDNYTCQCCGSRKSNMLEAHHRENYANNPELRLDVSNGITLCKKCHNPNQKGSFHNIYGTINNNGKQLREYIGKYKVKNSYMKM
;
A
#
# COMPACT_ATOMS: atom_id res chain seq x y z
N MET A 1 -35.04 34.37 -6.65
CA MET A 1 -34.44 33.07 -7.03
C MET A 1 -33.59 32.56 -5.87
N GLY A 2 -34.05 31.52 -5.15
CA GLY A 2 -33.39 31.04 -3.93
C GLY A 2 -32.07 30.33 -4.23
N LYS A 3 -30.97 30.78 -3.62
CA LYS A 3 -29.65 30.15 -3.70
C LYS A 3 -29.77 28.67 -3.30
N ARG A 4 -29.40 27.75 -4.20
CA ARG A 4 -29.26 26.33 -3.85
C ARG A 4 -28.19 26.21 -2.78
N SER A 5 -28.59 25.89 -1.56
CA SER A 5 -27.66 25.69 -0.45
C SER A 5 -26.91 24.36 -0.63
N PHE A 6 -25.69 24.43 -1.16
CA PHE A 6 -24.81 23.29 -1.38
C PHE A 6 -24.40 22.65 -0.05
N TRP A 7 -24.45 21.32 0.06
CA TRP A 7 -23.97 20.60 1.24
C TRP A 7 -22.45 20.47 1.18
N THR A 8 -21.78 20.87 2.26
CA THR A 8 -20.32 20.72 2.40
C THR A 8 -19.94 19.32 2.86
N ASP A 9 -18.71 18.89 2.57
CA ASP A 9 -18.22 17.57 3.00
C ASP A 9 -18.27 17.42 4.53
N TYR A 10 -17.99 18.49 5.27
CA TYR A 10 -18.12 18.54 6.73
C TYR A 10 -19.56 18.29 7.21
N GLU A 11 -20.56 18.92 6.58
CA GLU A 11 -21.97 18.69 6.91
C GLU A 11 -22.42 17.26 6.57
N LEU A 12 -21.92 16.70 5.47
CA LEU A 12 -22.20 15.31 5.07
C LEU A 12 -21.60 14.31 6.06
N ASP A 13 -20.39 14.57 6.57
CA ASP A 13 -19.73 13.73 7.56
C ASP A 13 -20.40 13.81 8.92
N LEU A 14 -20.77 15.01 9.36
CA LEU A 14 -21.60 15.21 10.56
C LEU A 14 -22.92 14.46 10.44
N LEU A 15 -23.59 14.53 9.29
CA LEU A 15 -24.83 13.81 9.04
C LEU A 15 -24.63 12.30 9.11
N LYS A 16 -23.67 11.73 8.38
CA LYS A 16 -23.39 10.27 8.39
C LYS A 16 -23.07 9.76 9.79
N ALA A 17 -22.27 10.49 10.56
CA ALA A 17 -21.83 10.06 11.90
C ALA A 17 -22.96 10.07 12.95
N ASN A 18 -23.95 10.96 12.77
CA ASN A 18 -24.94 11.27 13.81
C ASN A 18 -26.38 10.92 13.44
N TYR A 19 -26.71 10.69 12.16
CA TYR A 19 -28.09 10.50 11.71
C TYR A 19 -28.78 9.32 12.37
N LEU A 20 -28.07 8.26 12.75
CA LEU A 20 -28.67 7.10 13.43
C LEU A 20 -28.67 7.20 14.96
N LYS A 21 -27.97 8.18 15.53
CA LYS A 21 -27.66 8.25 16.98
C LYS A 21 -28.36 9.39 17.72
N LYS A 22 -28.74 10.46 17.02
CA LYS A 22 -29.29 11.68 17.63
C LYS A 22 -30.76 11.88 17.30
N THR A 23 -31.47 12.62 18.14
CA THR A 23 -32.85 13.03 17.87
C THR A 23 -32.89 14.03 16.71
N LYS A 24 -34.10 14.35 16.23
CA LYS A 24 -34.31 15.38 15.21
C LYS A 24 -33.73 16.72 15.68
N GLU A 25 -33.99 17.08 16.94
CA GLU A 25 -33.57 18.33 17.57
C GLU A 25 -32.05 18.38 17.66
N GLY A 26 -31.41 17.29 18.12
CA GLY A 26 -29.95 17.20 18.19
C GLY A 26 -29.25 17.23 16.83
N LEU A 27 -29.93 16.84 15.74
CA LEU A 27 -29.40 17.00 14.38
C LEU A 27 -29.56 18.42 13.86
N CYS A 28 -30.67 19.09 14.17
CA CYS A 28 -30.85 20.51 13.85
C CYS A 28 -29.85 21.40 14.61
N GLU A 29 -29.50 21.06 15.85
CA GLU A 29 -28.43 21.75 16.60
C GLU A 29 -27.05 21.55 15.97
N LEU A 30 -26.76 20.34 15.46
CA LEU A 30 -25.49 20.03 14.79
C LEU A 30 -25.35 20.65 13.40
N LEU A 31 -26.48 20.84 12.72
CA LEU A 31 -26.55 21.42 11.38
C LEU A 31 -27.46 22.65 11.43
N PRO A 32 -27.06 23.73 12.12
CA PRO A 32 -27.93 24.87 12.42
C PRO A 32 -28.40 25.62 11.16
N ASN A 33 -27.64 25.49 10.06
CA ASN A 33 -27.97 26.09 8.77
C ASN A 33 -28.88 25.21 7.90
N ARG A 34 -29.34 24.05 8.40
CA ARG A 34 -30.16 23.09 7.67
C ARG A 34 -31.50 22.87 8.35
N THR A 35 -32.57 22.92 7.56
CA THR A 35 -33.88 22.50 8.05
C THR A 35 -33.95 20.99 8.19
N TRP A 36 -34.77 20.49 9.11
CA TRP A 36 -34.99 19.05 9.27
C TRP A 36 -35.39 18.35 7.96
N LYS A 37 -36.21 19.01 7.13
CA LYS A 37 -36.58 18.50 5.80
C LYS A 37 -35.34 18.32 4.93
N SER A 38 -34.46 19.32 4.87
CA SER A 38 -33.20 19.23 4.12
C SER A 38 -32.28 18.12 4.63
N ILE A 39 -32.15 17.98 5.95
CA ILE A 39 -31.35 16.95 6.61
C ILE A 39 -31.85 15.55 6.24
N ARG A 40 -33.16 15.32 6.36
CA ARG A 40 -33.80 14.04 6.03
C ARG A 40 -33.69 13.73 4.54
N ASP A 41 -33.91 14.70 3.67
CA ASP A 41 -33.83 14.52 2.22
C ASP A 41 -32.39 14.19 1.78
N MET A 42 -31.38 14.82 2.41
CA MET A 42 -29.99 14.47 2.17
C MET A 42 -29.61 13.10 2.75
N ALA A 43 -30.09 12.76 3.95
CA ALA A 43 -29.87 11.44 4.53
C ALA A 43 -30.46 10.33 3.66
N ASN A 44 -31.64 10.54 3.08
CA ASN A 44 -32.25 9.62 2.11
C ASN A 44 -31.40 9.47 0.84
N LYS A 45 -30.87 10.58 0.28
CA LYS A 45 -29.93 10.54 -0.86
C LYS A 45 -28.65 9.76 -0.54
N LEU A 46 -28.18 9.82 0.71
CA LEU A 46 -27.03 9.08 1.21
C LEU A 46 -27.37 7.63 1.62
N GLY A 47 -28.62 7.19 1.46
CA GLY A 47 -29.05 5.83 1.83
C GLY A 47 -29.17 5.57 3.34
N LEU A 48 -29.15 6.61 4.17
CA LEU A 48 -29.25 6.49 5.62
C LEU A 48 -30.73 6.33 6.04
N LYS A 49 -31.14 5.13 6.44
CA LYS A 49 -32.53 4.82 6.85
C LYS A 49 -32.63 4.69 8.38
N ARG A 50 -33.64 5.32 8.98
CA ARG A 50 -34.06 5.08 10.38
C ARG A 50 -35.19 4.06 10.40
N SER A 51 -35.21 3.16 11.38
CA SER A 51 -36.35 2.25 11.57
C SER A 51 -37.53 3.02 12.19
N ASN A 52 -38.77 2.67 11.80
CA ASN A 52 -40.00 3.31 12.29
C ASN A 52 -40.25 3.11 13.81
N ASN A 53 -39.40 2.36 14.50
CA ASN A 53 -39.55 1.99 15.92
C ASN A 53 -38.54 2.68 16.87
N TYR A 54 -37.89 3.77 16.45
CA TYR A 54 -37.01 4.52 17.34
C TYR A 54 -37.84 5.30 18.38
N LYS A 55 -38.04 4.74 19.57
CA LYS A 55 -38.67 5.42 20.71
C LYS A 55 -37.66 6.34 21.40
N ASP A 56 -38.06 7.59 21.61
CA ASP A 56 -37.29 8.60 22.33
C ASP A 56 -36.98 8.13 23.75
N ILE A 57 -35.72 8.22 24.17
CA ILE A 57 -35.32 7.94 25.56
C ILE A 57 -35.48 9.24 26.38
N PRO A 58 -36.23 9.22 27.51
CA PRO A 58 -36.48 10.42 28.31
C PRO A 58 -35.22 11.00 28.96
N ILE A 59 -35.24 12.32 29.10
CA ILE A 59 -34.14 13.21 29.51
C ILE A 59 -33.57 12.93 30.93
N ASN A 60 -34.24 12.11 31.75
CA ASN A 60 -33.99 12.05 33.21
C ASN A 60 -32.99 11.00 33.73
N GLU A 61 -32.29 10.22 32.87
CA GLU A 61 -31.25 9.29 33.35
C GLU A 61 -29.80 9.80 33.19
N ARG A 62 -29.58 11.04 32.74
CA ARG A 62 -28.23 11.61 32.54
C ARG A 62 -27.48 12.06 33.79
N TYR A 63 -28.08 11.97 34.98
CA TYR A 63 -27.43 12.36 36.23
C TYR A 63 -27.21 11.15 37.16
N LYS A 64 -26.25 10.29 36.82
CA LYS A 64 -25.59 9.43 37.81
C LYS A 64 -24.10 9.75 37.86
N LYS A 65 -23.72 10.39 38.98
CA LYS A 65 -22.38 10.66 39.54
C LYS A 65 -21.21 10.58 38.54
N VAL A 66 -20.86 11.74 37.97
CA VAL A 66 -19.58 11.93 37.27
C VAL A 66 -18.46 11.94 38.31
N ASP A 67 -17.45 11.11 38.10
CA ASP A 67 -16.23 11.07 38.90
C ASP A 67 -15.53 12.45 38.91
N ASN A 68 -15.33 13.03 40.09
CA ASN A 68 -14.70 14.34 40.27
C ASN A 68 -13.20 14.33 39.93
N SER A 69 -12.58 13.17 39.70
CA SER A 69 -11.19 13.08 39.26
C SER A 69 -10.99 13.53 37.80
N THR A 70 -12.02 13.36 36.96
CA THR A 70 -11.94 13.62 35.51
C THR A 70 -12.68 14.90 35.10
N TYR A 71 -13.64 15.37 35.90
CA TYR A 71 -14.45 16.54 35.59
C TYR A 71 -14.63 17.46 36.80
N LYS A 72 -14.53 18.77 36.57
CA LYS A 72 -14.73 19.83 37.56
C LYS A 72 -15.90 20.71 37.15
N LYS A 73 -16.78 21.04 38.11
CA LYS A 73 -17.93 21.92 37.88
C LYS A 73 -17.51 23.39 37.93
N CYS A 74 -17.75 24.13 36.86
CA CYS A 74 -17.52 25.57 36.84
C CYS A 74 -18.49 26.30 37.78
N LYS A 75 -17.98 27.17 38.68
CA LYS A 75 -18.82 27.97 39.59
C LYS A 75 -19.70 29.00 38.86
N SER A 76 -19.28 29.48 37.68
CA SER A 76 -20.01 30.48 36.90
C SER A 76 -21.10 29.85 36.03
N CYS A 77 -20.75 29.08 35.00
CA CYS A 77 -21.73 28.49 34.08
C CYS A 77 -22.35 27.17 34.57
N ARG A 78 -21.95 26.66 35.74
CA ARG A 78 -22.45 25.40 36.35
C ARG A 78 -22.25 24.13 35.50
N ARG A 79 -21.57 24.22 34.34
CA ARG A 79 -21.20 23.07 33.49
C ARG A 79 -20.13 22.20 34.18
N TYR A 80 -20.24 20.89 34.00
CA TYR A 80 -19.15 19.95 34.29
C TYR A 80 -18.22 19.92 33.08
N LEU A 81 -16.97 20.33 33.28
CA LEU A 81 -15.96 20.44 32.23
C LEU A 81 -14.75 19.56 32.60
N PRO A 82 -13.96 19.09 31.62
CA PRO A 82 -12.78 18.29 31.90
C PRO A 82 -11.85 18.96 32.91
N PHE A 83 -11.43 18.23 33.94
CA PHE A 83 -10.54 18.76 34.98
C PHE A 83 -9.08 18.77 34.49
N ASN A 84 -8.74 19.78 33.69
CA ASN A 84 -7.39 19.97 33.14
C ASN A 84 -7.09 21.46 32.91
N LEU A 85 -5.81 21.76 32.61
CA LEU A 85 -5.30 23.13 32.40
C LEU A 85 -5.98 23.90 31.26
N LEU A 86 -6.63 23.20 30.32
CA LEU A 86 -7.31 23.84 29.19
C LEU A 86 -8.58 24.57 29.67
N TYR A 87 -9.33 23.96 30.57
CA TYR A 87 -10.59 24.50 31.10
C TYR A 87 -10.41 25.22 32.44
N PHE A 88 -9.49 24.75 33.28
CA PHE A 88 -9.22 25.29 34.62
C PHE A 88 -7.71 25.55 34.78
N PRO A 89 -7.23 26.79 34.56
CA PRO A 89 -5.83 27.15 34.80
C PRO A 89 -5.41 26.97 36.27
N LYS A 90 -4.10 26.83 36.53
CA LYS A 90 -3.58 26.73 37.91
C LYS A 90 -3.85 28.02 38.68
N ASP A 91 -4.22 27.85 39.95
CA ASP A 91 -4.46 28.93 40.89
C ASP A 91 -4.06 28.45 42.29
N LYS A 92 -2.91 28.93 42.78
CA LYS A 92 -2.34 28.51 44.07
C LYS A 92 -3.20 28.92 45.27
N THR A 93 -4.18 29.81 45.06
CA THR A 93 -5.13 30.25 46.10
C THR A 93 -6.30 29.29 46.27
N CYS A 94 -6.51 28.37 45.32
CA CYS A 94 -7.59 27.37 45.36
C CYS A 94 -7.10 26.06 46.00
N ASN A 95 -7.94 25.42 46.83
CA ASN A 95 -7.58 24.20 47.58
C ASN A 95 -7.08 23.03 46.72
N ASP A 96 -7.56 22.89 45.48
CA ASP A 96 -7.11 21.84 44.55
C ASP A 96 -6.02 22.33 43.59
N GLY A 97 -5.53 23.56 43.74
CA GLY A 97 -4.51 24.17 42.90
C GLY A 97 -4.99 24.64 41.53
N TYR A 98 -6.30 24.59 41.25
CA TYR A 98 -6.89 25.01 39.98
C TYR A 98 -8.07 25.96 40.19
N ARG A 99 -8.24 26.89 39.26
CA ARG A 99 -9.34 27.86 39.30
C ARG A 99 -10.70 27.16 39.34
N ASN A 100 -11.66 27.77 40.05
CA ASN A 100 -13.03 27.26 40.17
C ASN A 100 -14.00 27.74 39.08
N ILE A 101 -13.56 28.64 38.22
CA ILE A 101 -14.31 29.21 37.09
C ILE A 101 -13.57 28.84 35.81
N CYS A 102 -14.28 28.37 34.79
CA CYS A 102 -13.66 27.95 33.54
C CYS A 102 -13.13 29.13 32.71
N LYS A 103 -12.18 28.83 31.83
CA LYS A 103 -11.50 29.77 30.93
C LYS A 103 -12.49 30.64 30.12
N GLU A 104 -13.52 30.01 29.54
CA GLU A 104 -14.58 30.70 28.80
C GLU A 104 -15.33 31.74 29.65
N CYS A 105 -15.73 31.37 30.88
CA CYS A 105 -16.46 32.27 31.78
C CYS A 105 -15.60 33.42 32.31
N LYS A 106 -14.28 33.35 32.14
CA LYS A 106 -13.35 34.44 32.45
C LYS A 106 -13.01 35.30 31.23
N GLY A 107 -13.59 35.03 30.06
CA GLY A 107 -13.28 35.74 28.83
C GLY A 107 -11.88 35.43 28.30
N GLU A 108 -11.24 34.38 28.81
CA GLU A 108 -9.93 33.94 28.34
C GLU A 108 -10.12 33.05 27.10
N ASN A 109 -9.42 33.38 26.01
CA ASN A 109 -9.42 32.54 24.81
C ASN A 109 -8.71 31.21 25.08
N PHE A 110 -9.17 30.12 24.45
CA PHE A 110 -8.45 28.85 24.41
C PHE A 110 -7.12 28.90 23.61
N ALA A 111 -6.58 30.10 23.37
CA ALA A 111 -5.21 30.26 22.92
C ALA A 111 -4.28 29.64 23.97
N ILE A 112 -3.71 28.50 23.60
CA ILE A 112 -2.58 27.86 24.28
C ILE A 112 -1.38 28.68 23.85
N SER A 113 -0.58 29.19 24.79
CA SER A 113 0.66 29.89 24.50
C SER A 113 1.49 29.09 23.48
N ASP A 114 1.82 29.70 22.36
CA ASP A 114 2.55 29.08 21.23
C ASP A 114 4.03 28.74 21.54
N ASN A 115 4.46 28.79 22.80
CA ASN A 115 5.78 28.29 23.22
C ASN A 115 5.75 26.75 23.31
N CYS A 116 5.68 26.09 22.16
CA CYS A 116 5.92 24.66 22.00
C CYS A 116 7.16 24.46 21.13
N SER A 117 8.34 24.71 21.68
CA SER A 117 9.60 24.35 21.02
C SER A 117 9.73 22.82 21.01
N TRP A 118 9.79 22.23 19.81
CA TRP A 118 10.13 20.82 19.63
C TRP A 118 11.64 20.71 19.44
N THR A 119 12.32 19.89 20.24
CA THR A 119 13.73 19.56 20.00
C THR A 119 13.86 18.66 18.77
N ASP A 120 15.07 18.59 18.19
CA ASP A 120 15.32 17.69 17.05
C ASP A 120 15.09 16.22 17.42
N GLU A 121 15.49 15.81 18.62
CA GLU A 121 15.21 14.47 19.14
C GLU A 121 13.70 14.20 19.28
N GLN A 122 12.92 15.19 19.73
CA GLN A 122 11.46 15.08 19.78
C GLN A 122 10.84 15.01 18.38
N ASN A 123 11.41 15.73 17.40
CA ASN A 123 10.97 15.69 16.00
C ASN A 123 11.19 14.31 15.39
N GLU A 124 12.37 13.74 15.58
CA GLU A 124 12.72 12.40 15.07
C GLU A 124 11.87 11.32 15.72
N THR A 125 11.73 11.38 17.05
CA THR A 125 10.88 10.45 17.80
C THR A 125 9.43 10.57 17.35
N PHE A 126 8.93 11.78 17.10
CA PHE A 126 7.56 11.99 16.63
C PHE A 126 7.35 11.36 15.25
N ILE A 127 8.26 11.62 14.29
CA ILE A 127 8.17 11.04 12.95
C ILE A 127 8.18 9.51 12.98
N ARG A 128 9.04 8.92 13.83
CA ARG A 128 9.19 7.47 13.96
C ARG A 128 7.97 6.81 14.62
N GLU A 129 7.49 7.37 15.73
CA GLU A 129 6.50 6.71 16.59
C GLU A 129 5.04 7.08 16.27
N TYR A 130 4.80 8.27 15.69
CA TYR A 130 3.44 8.79 15.49
C TYR A 130 2.51 7.89 14.67
N PRO A 131 2.97 7.21 13.60
CA PRO A 131 2.14 6.29 12.82
C PRO A 131 1.69 5.04 13.58
N TYR A 132 2.45 4.62 14.60
CA TYR A 132 2.28 3.32 15.26
C TYR A 132 1.64 3.37 16.64
N HIS A 133 1.51 4.56 17.22
CA HIS A 133 1.01 4.74 18.58
C HIS A 133 -0.24 5.60 18.63
N THR A 134 -1.12 5.39 19.61
CA THR A 134 -2.26 6.30 19.85
C THR A 134 -1.75 7.68 20.31
N ASN A 135 -2.54 8.75 20.18
CA ASN A 135 -2.12 10.06 20.72
C ASN A 135 -1.94 10.03 22.24
N ASN A 136 -2.73 9.22 22.95
CA ASN A 136 -2.59 9.04 24.39
C ASN A 136 -1.32 8.24 24.75
N GLU A 137 -1.01 7.19 23.98
CA GLU A 137 0.24 6.42 24.14
C GLU A 137 1.46 7.29 23.85
N LEU A 138 1.39 8.16 22.82
CA LEU A 138 2.46 9.09 22.49
C LEU A 138 2.74 10.07 23.64
N ILE A 139 1.69 10.65 24.23
CA ILE A 139 1.83 11.53 25.39
C ILE A 139 2.40 10.74 26.57
N GLN A 140 1.85 9.58 26.90
CA GLN A 140 2.27 8.83 28.09
C GLN A 140 3.69 8.28 28.00
N LYS A 141 4.11 7.82 26.81
CA LYS A 141 5.39 7.10 26.64
C LYS A 141 6.52 7.98 26.13
N PHE A 142 6.24 8.94 25.26
CA PHE A 142 7.27 9.66 24.50
C PHE A 142 7.24 11.18 24.71
N PHE A 143 6.07 11.75 25.01
CA PHE A 143 5.88 13.20 25.11
C PHE A 143 5.03 13.59 26.34
N PRO A 144 5.45 13.23 27.57
CA PRO A 144 4.63 13.44 28.79
C PRO A 144 4.45 14.93 29.14
N ASP A 145 5.31 15.78 28.61
CA ASP A 145 5.28 17.24 28.72
C ASP A 145 4.42 17.91 27.63
N LYS A 146 3.92 17.15 26.64
CA LYS A 146 3.16 17.69 25.51
C LYS A 146 1.66 17.42 25.63
N MET A 147 0.88 18.36 25.13
CA MET A 147 -0.57 18.26 25.01
C MET A 147 -0.98 17.67 23.67
N LEU A 148 -2.13 16.98 23.64
CA LEU A 148 -2.72 16.38 22.42
C LEU A 148 -2.74 17.32 21.21
N ILE A 149 -3.15 18.56 21.44
CA ILE A 149 -3.23 19.60 20.41
C ILE A 149 -1.86 19.99 19.84
N GLN A 150 -0.78 19.89 20.63
CA GLN A 150 0.58 20.14 20.17
C GLN A 150 1.05 19.03 19.23
N LEU A 151 0.72 17.76 19.53
CA LEU A 151 1.00 16.62 18.64
C LEU A 151 0.24 16.75 17.31
N GLN A 152 -1.04 17.15 17.35
CA GLN A 152 -1.85 17.36 16.15
C GLN A 152 -1.28 18.47 15.27
N ARG A 153 -1.00 19.65 15.86
CA ARG A 153 -0.38 20.77 15.13
C ARG A 153 0.97 20.38 14.53
N LYS A 154 1.77 19.56 15.24
CA LYS A 154 3.07 19.10 14.74
C LYS A 154 2.93 18.20 13.51
N ALA A 155 1.98 17.25 13.53
CA ALA A 155 1.68 16.43 12.36
C ALA A 155 1.25 17.31 11.18
N ASP A 156 0.35 18.27 11.39
CA ASP A 156 -0.12 19.17 10.33
C ASP A 156 1.00 20.02 9.74
N THR A 157 1.90 20.54 10.58
CA THR A 157 3.08 21.30 10.13
C THR A 157 4.02 20.44 9.31
N LEU A 158 4.36 19.23 9.78
CA LEU A 158 5.22 18.31 9.03
C LEU A 158 4.58 17.87 7.70
N ASN A 159 3.25 17.74 7.65
CA ASN A 159 2.53 17.45 6.42
C ASN A 159 2.65 18.60 5.41
N ARG A 160 2.53 19.86 5.87
CA ARG A 160 2.66 21.04 5.00
C ARG A 160 4.09 21.33 4.55
N GLU A 161 5.05 21.28 5.47
CA GLU A 161 6.43 21.71 5.22
C GLU A 161 7.27 20.65 4.52
N LYS A 162 7.09 19.37 4.89
CA LYS A 162 7.92 18.26 4.40
C LYS A 162 7.16 17.33 3.46
N GLY A 163 5.89 17.60 3.17
CA GLY A 163 5.04 16.72 2.35
C GLY A 163 4.87 15.31 2.95
N LEU A 164 5.12 15.15 4.25
CA LEU A 164 4.95 13.87 4.92
C LEU A 164 3.45 13.59 5.05
N SER A 165 3.02 12.34 4.90
CA SER A 165 1.62 11.95 5.12
C SER A 165 1.47 11.33 6.50
N LEU A 166 1.55 12.16 7.54
CA LEU A 166 1.42 11.72 8.95
C LEU A 166 -0.04 11.75 9.43
N TYR A 167 -1.03 11.67 8.54
CA TYR A 167 -2.44 11.62 8.96
C TYR A 167 -2.75 10.33 9.71
N LYS A 168 -3.17 10.48 10.96
CA LYS A 168 -3.72 9.39 11.78
C LYS A 168 -5.18 9.16 11.37
N THR A 169 -5.41 8.54 10.21
CA THR A 169 -6.79 8.24 9.81
C THR A 169 -7.37 7.17 10.74
N GLU A 170 -8.67 7.25 10.99
CA GLU A 170 -9.43 6.27 11.79
C GLU A 170 -9.20 4.83 11.26
N GLU A 171 -9.04 4.70 9.94
CA GLU A 171 -8.74 3.44 9.26
C GLU A 171 -7.32 2.97 9.52
N VAL A 172 -6.32 3.85 9.46
CA VAL A 172 -4.93 3.53 9.77
C VAL A 172 -4.78 3.14 11.24
N TYR A 173 -5.46 3.83 12.15
CA TYR A 173 -5.48 3.52 13.57
C TYR A 173 -6.15 2.17 13.88
N LYS A 174 -7.31 1.89 13.29
CA LYS A 174 -7.97 0.58 13.42
C LYS A 174 -7.13 -0.55 12.84
N LYS A 175 -6.46 -0.28 11.72
CA LYS A 175 -5.55 -1.23 11.07
C LYS A 175 -4.35 -1.53 11.95
N THR A 176 -3.67 -0.53 12.52
CA THR A 176 -2.50 -0.75 13.40
C THR A 176 -2.87 -1.48 14.68
N CYS A 177 -4.01 -1.17 15.32
CA CYS A 177 -4.49 -1.95 16.48
C CYS A 177 -4.81 -3.41 16.12
N LYS A 178 -5.44 -3.65 14.96
CA LYS A 178 -5.76 -4.99 14.46
C LYS A 178 -4.50 -5.77 14.10
N ASP A 179 -3.52 -5.13 13.47
CA ASP A 179 -2.25 -5.73 13.08
C ASP A 179 -1.38 -6.06 14.30
N ARG A 180 -1.37 -5.21 15.35
CA ARG A 180 -0.70 -5.51 16.63
C ARG A 180 -1.30 -6.73 17.33
N MET A 181 -2.62 -6.76 17.44
CA MET A 181 -3.33 -7.88 18.08
C MET A 181 -3.17 -9.19 17.28
N ASN A 182 -3.19 -9.10 15.95
CA ASN A 182 -2.90 -10.24 15.07
C ASN A 182 -1.43 -10.68 15.14
N GLY A 183 -0.49 -9.74 15.31
CA GLY A 183 0.94 -10.00 15.47
C GLY A 183 1.23 -10.80 16.73
N GLU A 184 0.71 -10.37 17.88
CA GLU A 184 0.85 -11.08 19.16
C GLU A 184 0.21 -12.48 19.12
N VAL A 185 -0.96 -12.61 18.50
CA VAL A 185 -1.62 -13.92 18.31
C VAL A 185 -0.78 -14.81 17.37
N ARG A 186 -0.26 -14.26 16.28
CA ARG A 186 0.58 -14.98 15.32
C ARG A 186 1.92 -15.41 15.93
N GLU A 187 2.51 -14.58 16.77
CA GLU A 187 3.75 -14.88 17.49
C GLU A 187 3.51 -16.00 18.52
N LYS A 188 2.45 -15.91 19.34
CA LYS A 188 2.04 -16.98 20.26
C LYS A 188 1.80 -18.30 19.53
N LEU A 189 1.09 -18.27 18.39
CA LEU A 189 0.86 -19.45 17.56
C LEU A 189 2.15 -19.98 16.92
N SER A 190 3.06 -19.11 16.50
CA SER A 190 4.35 -19.49 15.92
C SER A 190 5.24 -20.17 16.96
N ARG A 191 5.36 -19.59 18.16
CA ARG A 191 6.11 -20.16 19.29
C ARG A 191 5.51 -21.49 19.74
N ALA A 192 4.19 -21.60 19.80
CA ALA A 192 3.52 -22.85 20.13
C ALA A 192 3.75 -23.97 19.08
N LYS A 193 3.96 -23.61 17.81
CA LYS A 193 4.25 -24.55 16.71
C LYS A 193 5.74 -24.81 16.51
N GLU A 194 6.61 -24.07 17.18
CA GLU A 194 8.05 -24.13 16.99
C GLU A 194 8.58 -25.50 17.43
N GLY A 195 9.19 -26.23 16.48
CA GLY A 195 9.73 -27.57 16.72
C GLY A 195 8.72 -28.72 16.63
N MET A 196 7.41 -28.46 16.52
CA MET A 196 6.39 -29.52 16.36
C MET A 196 6.48 -30.23 15.01
N TYR A 197 6.88 -29.52 13.94
CA TYR A 197 6.92 -30.05 12.56
C TYR A 197 8.34 -29.95 11.96
N LYS A 198 9.35 -30.45 12.67
CA LYS A 198 10.74 -30.54 12.16
C LYS A 198 11.19 -31.99 12.03
N GLY A 199 11.97 -32.27 11.00
CA GLY A 199 12.49 -33.61 10.75
C GLY A 199 11.38 -34.66 10.67
N ASN A 200 11.66 -35.84 11.21
CA ASN A 200 10.72 -36.97 11.29
C ASN A 200 9.38 -36.68 12.01
N LYS A 201 9.26 -35.58 12.77
CA LYS A 201 7.99 -35.17 13.39
C LYS A 201 7.03 -34.50 12.42
N ASN A 202 7.51 -34.04 11.27
CA ASN A 202 6.66 -33.53 10.21
C ASN A 202 6.08 -34.74 9.43
N PRO A 203 4.74 -34.90 9.33
CA PRO A 203 4.12 -35.97 8.52
C PRO A 203 4.55 -35.97 7.05
N MET A 204 5.11 -34.85 6.59
CA MET A 204 5.63 -34.66 5.24
C MET A 204 7.12 -34.98 5.08
N TYR A 205 7.84 -35.29 6.16
CA TYR A 205 9.28 -35.57 6.11
C TYR A 205 9.55 -36.90 5.42
N GLY A 206 10.38 -36.87 4.37
CA GLY A 206 10.70 -38.03 3.55
C GLY A 206 9.65 -38.38 2.48
N VAL A 207 8.51 -37.68 2.43
CA VAL A 207 7.49 -37.91 1.39
C VAL A 207 7.95 -37.28 0.08
N LYS A 208 8.22 -38.13 -0.92
CA LYS A 208 8.61 -37.70 -2.28
C LYS A 208 7.42 -37.07 -3.00
N ARG A 209 7.40 -35.74 -3.11
CA ARG A 209 6.39 -34.96 -3.86
C ARG A 209 6.97 -34.29 -5.10
N PHE A 210 7.47 -35.08 -6.03
CA PHE A 210 7.92 -34.62 -7.35
C PHE A 210 7.18 -35.41 -8.44
N GLY A 211 7.07 -34.80 -9.63
CA GLY A 211 6.30 -35.37 -10.75
C GLY A 211 4.92 -35.84 -10.30
N GLU A 212 4.62 -37.11 -10.62
CA GLU A 212 3.51 -37.98 -10.16
C GLU A 212 2.69 -37.49 -8.98
N LEU A 213 3.48 -37.29 -7.95
CA LEU A 213 3.14 -37.38 -6.55
C LEU A 213 2.95 -35.99 -5.94
N ASN A 214 3.19 -34.93 -6.72
CA ASN A 214 2.86 -33.57 -6.32
C ASN A 214 1.40 -33.29 -6.74
N PRO A 215 0.48 -32.99 -5.80
CA PRO A 215 -0.92 -32.69 -6.13
C PRO A 215 -1.09 -31.42 -6.98
N ASN A 216 -0.06 -30.55 -7.03
CA ASN A 216 -0.01 -29.41 -7.95
C ASN A 216 0.59 -29.77 -9.31
N TRP A 217 0.90 -31.05 -9.58
CA TRP A 217 1.47 -31.46 -10.86
C TRP A 217 0.41 -31.38 -11.95
N LYS A 218 0.67 -30.52 -12.93
CA LYS A 218 -0.20 -30.32 -14.09
C LYS A 218 0.34 -31.06 -15.31
N GLY A 219 0.68 -32.34 -15.17
CA GLY A 219 1.03 -33.23 -16.28
C GLY A 219 2.33 -32.93 -17.04
N GLY A 220 3.34 -32.35 -16.37
CA GLY A 220 4.64 -32.08 -17.00
C GLY A 220 4.58 -30.84 -17.90
N ARG A 221 4.64 -29.65 -17.28
CA ARG A 221 4.40 -28.35 -17.93
C ARG A 221 5.39 -27.93 -19.02
N ARG A 222 6.43 -28.74 -19.31
CA ARG A 222 7.43 -28.43 -20.34
C ARG A 222 6.93 -28.95 -21.69
N THR A 223 6.80 -28.04 -22.65
CA THR A 223 6.60 -28.38 -24.06
C THR A 223 7.74 -29.26 -24.59
N GLU A 224 7.48 -30.05 -25.63
CA GLU A 224 8.52 -30.85 -26.32
C GLU A 224 9.74 -29.99 -26.65
N LYS A 225 9.50 -28.76 -27.13
CA LYS A 225 10.54 -27.78 -27.41
C LYS A 225 11.35 -27.42 -26.16
N GLU A 226 10.72 -27.17 -25.02
CA GLU A 226 11.44 -26.86 -23.78
C GLU A 226 12.26 -28.05 -23.26
N ILE A 227 11.78 -29.27 -23.47
CA ILE A 227 12.53 -30.50 -23.15
C ILE A 227 13.74 -30.62 -24.07
N PHE A 228 13.54 -30.49 -25.39
CA PHE A 228 14.60 -30.54 -26.39
C PHE A 228 15.67 -29.46 -26.15
N MET A 229 15.26 -28.21 -25.92
CA MET A 229 16.20 -27.10 -25.67
C MET A 229 17.00 -27.28 -24.38
N ALA A 230 16.50 -28.08 -23.43
CA ALA A 230 17.21 -28.43 -22.20
C ALA A 230 18.10 -29.68 -22.33
N SER A 231 17.98 -30.43 -23.43
CA SER A 231 18.74 -31.65 -23.69
C SER A 231 20.22 -31.35 -23.90
N ASP A 232 21.08 -32.33 -23.63
CA ASP A 232 22.53 -32.15 -23.76
C ASP A 232 22.97 -32.11 -25.22
N GLU A 233 22.25 -32.78 -26.11
CA GLU A 233 22.43 -32.72 -27.55
C GLU A 233 22.19 -31.30 -28.08
N CYS A 234 21.10 -30.64 -27.65
CA CYS A 234 20.83 -29.27 -28.06
C CYS A 234 21.88 -28.28 -27.51
N LYS A 235 22.37 -28.50 -26.28
CA LYS A 235 23.47 -27.69 -25.72
C LYS A 235 24.76 -27.87 -26.52
N LYS A 236 25.09 -29.12 -26.89
CA LYS A 236 26.25 -29.45 -27.71
C LYS A 236 26.16 -28.80 -29.09
N TRP A 237 25.03 -28.98 -29.79
CA TRP A 237 24.78 -28.33 -31.08
C TRP A 237 24.95 -26.81 -31.00
N ARG A 238 24.37 -26.17 -29.99
CA ARG A 238 24.52 -24.72 -29.79
C ARG A 238 25.98 -24.29 -29.61
N LYS A 239 26.77 -25.07 -28.87
CA LYS A 239 28.19 -24.82 -28.66
C LYS A 239 28.97 -24.95 -29.98
N GLU A 240 28.72 -26.00 -30.75
CA GLU A 240 29.37 -26.24 -32.05
C GLU A 240 29.07 -25.13 -33.06
N VAL A 241 27.83 -24.63 -33.11
CA VAL A 241 27.44 -23.48 -33.95
C VAL A 241 28.20 -22.21 -33.54
N PHE A 242 28.31 -21.95 -32.24
CA PHE A 242 29.05 -20.79 -31.74
C PHE A 242 30.56 -20.89 -32.00
N GLU A 243 31.15 -22.07 -31.83
CA GLU A 243 32.56 -22.31 -32.09
C GLU A 243 32.88 -22.14 -33.58
N ARG A 244 32.08 -22.72 -34.48
CA ARG A 244 32.20 -22.53 -35.93
C ARG A 244 32.16 -21.06 -36.32
N ASP A 245 31.24 -20.31 -35.72
CA ASP A 245 31.04 -18.88 -36.01
C ASP A 245 31.98 -17.97 -35.19
N ASN A 246 32.98 -18.54 -34.50
CA ASN A 246 33.95 -17.84 -33.65
C ASN A 246 33.28 -16.85 -32.67
N TYR A 247 32.20 -17.30 -32.04
CA TYR A 247 31.35 -16.55 -31.11
C TYR A 247 31.00 -15.15 -31.64
N THR A 248 30.69 -15.06 -32.93
CA THR A 248 30.44 -13.80 -33.63
C THR A 248 29.11 -13.83 -34.34
N CYS A 249 28.29 -12.79 -34.15
CA CYS A 249 27.05 -12.63 -34.90
C CYS A 249 27.34 -12.54 -36.40
N GLN A 250 26.81 -13.48 -37.19
CA GLN A 250 27.06 -13.57 -38.63
C GLN A 250 26.33 -12.49 -39.46
N CYS A 251 25.41 -11.76 -38.84
CA CYS A 251 24.74 -10.62 -39.45
C CYS A 251 25.53 -9.31 -39.23
N CYS A 252 25.82 -8.95 -37.98
CA CYS A 252 26.39 -7.64 -37.64
C CYS A 252 27.83 -7.64 -37.13
N GLY A 253 28.46 -8.80 -36.92
CA GLY A 253 29.83 -8.93 -36.44
C GLY A 253 30.03 -8.73 -34.93
N SER A 254 28.96 -8.54 -34.15
CA SER A 254 29.06 -8.38 -32.69
C SER A 254 29.57 -9.66 -32.00
N ARG A 255 30.53 -9.50 -31.09
CA ARG A 255 31.13 -10.57 -30.25
C ARG A 255 30.67 -10.56 -28.79
N LYS A 256 29.65 -9.76 -28.45
CA LYS A 256 29.12 -9.69 -27.08
C LYS A 256 28.45 -11.03 -26.70
N SER A 257 29.20 -11.90 -26.03
CA SER A 257 28.86 -13.31 -25.76
C SER A 257 27.53 -13.49 -25.02
N ASN A 258 27.20 -12.60 -24.07
CA ASN A 258 25.94 -12.61 -23.32
C ASN A 258 24.69 -12.25 -24.13
N MET A 259 24.84 -11.96 -25.44
CA MET A 259 23.76 -11.56 -26.34
C MET A 259 23.65 -12.47 -27.57
N LEU A 260 24.35 -13.62 -27.61
CA LEU A 260 24.33 -14.54 -28.75
C LEU A 260 23.30 -15.67 -28.60
N GLU A 261 22.61 -15.95 -29.69
CA GLU A 261 21.61 -17.01 -29.82
C GLU A 261 21.92 -17.82 -31.09
N ALA A 262 21.77 -19.15 -30.99
CA ALA A 262 21.86 -20.05 -32.13
C ALA A 262 20.49 -20.10 -32.79
N HIS A 263 20.43 -19.59 -34.01
CA HIS A 263 19.23 -19.57 -34.83
C HIS A 263 19.28 -20.72 -35.84
N HIS A 264 18.16 -21.38 -36.08
CA HIS A 264 18.03 -22.38 -37.15
C HIS A 264 17.78 -21.68 -38.48
N ARG A 265 18.58 -21.99 -39.52
CA ARG A 265 18.46 -21.41 -40.87
C ARG A 265 17.14 -21.83 -41.51
N GLU A 266 16.86 -23.13 -41.49
CA GLU A 266 15.56 -23.71 -41.80
C GLU A 266 14.75 -23.90 -40.52
N ASN A 267 13.46 -23.55 -40.56
CA ASN A 267 12.66 -23.42 -39.35
C ASN A 267 12.60 -24.71 -38.50
N TYR A 268 12.77 -24.55 -37.18
CA TYR A 268 12.72 -25.62 -36.18
C TYR A 268 11.46 -26.50 -36.23
N ALA A 269 10.29 -25.89 -36.46
CA ALA A 269 9.02 -26.59 -36.42
C ALA A 269 8.81 -27.48 -37.66
N ASN A 270 9.27 -27.01 -38.83
CA ASN A 270 9.01 -27.65 -40.12
C ASN A 270 10.10 -28.65 -40.53
N ASN A 271 11.27 -28.62 -39.88
CA ASN A 271 12.42 -29.47 -40.25
C ASN A 271 13.02 -30.18 -39.01
N PRO A 272 12.31 -31.14 -38.38
CA PRO A 272 12.78 -31.84 -37.19
C PRO A 272 14.15 -32.53 -37.35
N GLU A 273 14.42 -33.06 -38.54
CA GLU A 273 15.66 -33.74 -38.93
C GLU A 273 16.88 -32.82 -38.97
N LEU A 274 16.66 -31.51 -39.17
CA LEU A 274 17.74 -30.51 -39.24
C LEU A 274 17.99 -29.80 -37.90
N ARG A 275 17.27 -30.16 -36.81
CA ARG A 275 17.34 -29.43 -35.53
C ARG A 275 18.72 -29.46 -34.87
N LEU A 276 19.46 -30.56 -35.07
CA LEU A 276 20.81 -30.79 -34.53
C LEU A 276 21.90 -30.75 -35.61
N ASP A 277 21.56 -30.44 -36.86
CA ASP A 277 22.55 -30.20 -37.89
C ASP A 277 23.24 -28.85 -37.63
N VAL A 278 24.55 -28.89 -37.42
CA VAL A 278 25.39 -27.69 -37.23
C VAL A 278 25.31 -26.77 -38.44
N SER A 279 25.20 -27.31 -39.66
CA SER A 279 25.07 -26.54 -40.91
C SER A 279 23.80 -25.70 -40.91
N ASN A 280 22.72 -26.23 -40.32
CA ASN A 280 21.45 -25.54 -40.14
C ASN A 280 21.47 -24.53 -38.99
N GLY A 281 22.57 -24.43 -38.22
CA GLY A 281 22.74 -23.39 -37.22
C GLY A 281 23.39 -22.13 -37.77
N ILE A 282 23.07 -20.96 -37.19
CA ILE A 282 23.80 -19.71 -37.37
C ILE A 282 23.79 -18.89 -36.07
N THR A 283 24.90 -18.24 -35.77
CA THR A 283 25.03 -17.36 -34.60
C THR A 283 24.51 -15.96 -34.92
N LEU A 284 23.49 -15.50 -34.17
CA LEU A 284 22.96 -14.15 -34.26
C LEU A 284 22.94 -13.49 -32.88
N CYS A 285 23.13 -12.18 -32.82
CA CYS A 285 22.91 -11.45 -31.56
C CYS A 285 21.43 -11.14 -31.35
N LYS A 286 21.00 -10.90 -30.11
CA LYS A 286 19.62 -10.53 -29.76
C LYS A 286 19.06 -9.37 -30.59
N LYS A 287 19.88 -8.37 -30.95
CA LYS A 287 19.46 -7.26 -31.82
C LYS A 287 19.09 -7.72 -33.23
N CYS A 288 19.83 -8.70 -33.76
CA CYS A 288 19.61 -9.24 -35.09
C CYS A 288 18.58 -10.37 -35.12
N HIS A 289 18.31 -11.02 -33.98
CA HIS A 289 17.48 -12.22 -33.87
C HIS A 289 16.08 -11.95 -33.29
N ASN A 290 15.98 -11.19 -32.19
CA ASN A 290 14.80 -11.17 -31.32
C ASN A 290 13.58 -10.48 -31.97
N PRO A 291 12.39 -11.12 -32.00
CA PRO A 291 11.17 -10.58 -32.63
C PRO A 291 10.74 -9.20 -32.11
N ASN A 292 11.08 -8.87 -30.86
CA ASN A 292 10.74 -7.60 -30.22
C ASN A 292 11.70 -6.47 -30.58
N GLN A 293 12.76 -6.76 -31.35
CA GLN A 293 13.70 -5.76 -31.84
C GLN A 293 13.30 -5.37 -33.26
N LYS A 294 12.95 -4.09 -33.47
CA LYS A 294 12.54 -3.56 -34.77
C LYS A 294 13.64 -3.76 -35.81
N GLY A 295 13.29 -4.37 -36.95
CA GLY A 295 14.23 -4.64 -38.04
C GLY A 295 15.16 -5.85 -37.79
N SER A 296 14.93 -6.62 -36.73
CA SER A 296 15.57 -7.94 -36.57
C SER A 296 14.97 -8.98 -37.53
N PHE A 297 15.62 -10.14 -37.63
CA PHE A 297 15.14 -11.24 -38.46
C PHE A 297 13.71 -11.67 -38.11
N HIS A 298 13.45 -12.03 -36.85
CA HIS A 298 12.11 -12.48 -36.45
C HIS A 298 11.07 -11.36 -36.41
N ASN A 299 11.49 -10.10 -36.36
CA ASN A 299 10.56 -8.99 -36.51
C ASN A 299 10.07 -8.84 -37.96
N ILE A 300 10.93 -9.11 -38.95
CA ILE A 300 10.62 -8.97 -40.38
C ILE A 300 9.91 -10.22 -40.91
N TYR A 301 10.41 -11.42 -40.57
CA TYR A 301 9.96 -12.69 -41.16
C TYR A 301 9.17 -13.58 -40.19
N GLY A 302 8.96 -13.15 -38.95
CA GLY A 302 8.26 -13.93 -37.94
C GLY A 302 9.10 -15.06 -37.32
N THR A 303 8.57 -15.69 -36.28
CA THR A 303 9.20 -16.81 -35.56
C THR A 303 8.84 -18.18 -36.14
N ILE A 304 7.79 -18.24 -36.96
CA ILE A 304 7.26 -19.43 -37.62
C ILE A 304 7.41 -19.29 -39.14
N ASN A 305 7.54 -20.42 -39.85
CA ASN A 305 7.58 -20.48 -41.32
C ASN A 305 8.67 -19.63 -42.00
N ASN A 306 9.72 -19.28 -41.25
CA ASN A 306 10.92 -18.68 -41.83
C ASN A 306 11.82 -19.72 -42.51
N ASN A 307 12.75 -19.29 -43.36
CA ASN A 307 13.64 -20.21 -44.07
C ASN A 307 15.02 -19.61 -44.34
N GLY A 308 15.94 -20.46 -44.82
CA GLY A 308 17.33 -20.08 -45.05
C GLY A 308 17.51 -19.07 -46.18
N LYS A 309 16.56 -18.98 -47.12
CA LYS A 309 16.57 -17.95 -48.18
C LYS A 309 16.30 -16.57 -47.59
N GLN A 310 15.26 -16.42 -46.77
CA GLN A 310 14.94 -15.16 -46.08
C GLN A 310 16.08 -14.71 -45.16
N LEU A 311 16.70 -15.65 -44.46
CA LEU A 311 17.85 -15.36 -43.60
C LEU A 311 19.05 -14.84 -44.40
N ARG A 312 19.37 -15.47 -45.54
CA ARG A 312 20.43 -14.99 -46.44
C ARG A 312 20.12 -13.60 -46.97
N GLU A 313 18.89 -13.35 -47.40
CA GLU A 313 18.43 -12.05 -47.86
C GLU A 313 18.57 -10.98 -46.78
N TYR A 314 18.14 -11.27 -45.55
CA TYR A 314 18.26 -10.39 -44.39
C TYR A 314 19.71 -9.99 -44.12
N ILE A 315 20.62 -10.96 -44.07
CA ILE A 315 22.05 -10.71 -43.83
C ILE A 315 22.66 -9.91 -44.98
N GLY A 316 22.30 -10.23 -46.23
CA GLY A 316 22.74 -9.48 -47.40
C GLY A 316 22.33 -8.01 -47.34
N LYS A 317 21.04 -7.74 -47.12
CA LYS A 317 20.50 -6.38 -46.95
C LYS A 317 21.18 -5.62 -45.80
N TYR A 318 21.43 -6.29 -44.68
CA TYR A 318 22.13 -5.69 -43.54
C TYR A 318 23.56 -5.25 -43.91
N LYS A 319 24.32 -6.12 -44.60
CA LYS A 319 25.70 -5.82 -45.02
C LYS A 319 25.76 -4.65 -46.00
N VAL A 320 24.86 -4.63 -46.99
CA VAL A 320 24.77 -3.52 -47.98
C VAL A 320 24.43 -2.20 -47.27
N LYS A 321 23.43 -2.18 -46.39
CA LYS A 321 23.07 -0.97 -45.65
C LYS A 321 24.23 -0.45 -44.80
N ASN A 322 24.96 -1.34 -44.14
CA ASN A 322 26.07 -0.96 -43.27
C ASN A 322 27.34 -0.56 -44.04
N SER A 323 27.53 -1.01 -45.29
CA SER A 323 28.63 -0.52 -46.14
C SER A 323 28.42 0.93 -46.60
N TYR A 324 27.18 1.33 -46.92
CA TYR A 324 26.85 2.71 -47.29
C TYR A 324 26.91 3.71 -46.13
N MET A 325 26.82 3.26 -44.87
CA MET A 325 26.93 4.14 -43.69
C MET A 325 28.37 4.33 -43.17
N LYS A 326 29.34 3.66 -43.79
CA LYS A 326 30.77 3.75 -43.47
C LYS A 326 31.59 4.50 -44.53
N MET A 327 30.97 4.83 -45.66
CA MET A 327 31.42 5.87 -46.59
C MET A 327 30.84 7.20 -46.10
#